data_AF-A0A1J1C546-F1
#
_entry.id   AF-A0A1J1C546-F1
#
_cell.length_a   1.000
_cell.length_b   1.000
_cell.length_c   1.000
_cell.angle_alpha   90.00
_cell.angle_beta   90.00
_cell.angle_gamma   90.00
#
_symmetry.space_group_name_H-M   'P 1'
#
loop_
_entity.id
_entity.type
_entity.pdbx_description
1 polymer ?
#
loop_
_entity_poly.entity_id
_entity_poly.type
_entity_poly.pdbx_seq_one_letter_code
_entity_poly.pdbx_strand_id
1 'polypeptide(L)'
;MEQGIQKGLKQGIQQGVQKGIQQGLRKAIQTAIEIKFGEEAVALFAREIEKIESVELLEKALEEAKRAASTRDLEEKLQYLLT
;
A
#
# COMPACT_ATOMS: atom_id res chain seq x y z
N MET A 1 12.79 24.27 26.78
CA MET A 1 11.43 23.73 26.55
C MET A 1 11.05 23.78 25.07
N GLU A 2 11.24 24.92 24.39
CA GLU A 2 10.92 25.12 22.97
C GLU A 2 11.56 24.10 22.01
N GLN A 3 12.83 23.75 22.23
CA GLN A 3 13.54 22.76 21.39
C GLN A 3 12.90 21.36 21.45
N GLY A 4 12.33 20.96 22.60
CA GLY A 4 11.64 19.68 22.74
C GLY A 4 10.34 19.64 21.94
N ILE A 5 9.57 20.73 21.99
CA ILE A 5 8.33 20.90 21.24
C ILE A 5 8.60 20.89 19.73
N GLN A 6 9.61 21.63 19.27
CA GLN A 6 10.00 21.67 17.86
C GLN A 6 10.44 20.29 17.33
N LYS A 7 11.24 19.55 18.11
CA LYS A 7 11.65 18.19 17.75
C LYS A 7 10.45 17.24 17.68
N GLY A 8 9.58 17.28 18.69
CA GLY A 8 8.36 16.46 18.73
C GLY A 8 7.43 16.75 17.55
N LEU A 9 7.19 18.02 17.22
CA LEU A 9 6.37 18.41 16.08
C LEU A 9 6.96 17.92 14.76
N LYS A 10 8.27 18.10 14.54
CA LYS A 10 8.94 17.63 13.32
C LYS A 10 8.84 16.12 13.16
N GLN A 11 9.06 15.36 14.22
CA GLN A 11 8.92 13.90 14.22
C GLN A 11 7.47 13.47 13.96
N GLY A 12 6.51 14.12 14.60
CA GLY A 12 5.08 13.83 14.41
C GLY A 12 4.63 14.08 12.97
N ILE A 13 5.06 15.20 12.36
CA ILE A 13 4.76 15.50 10.95
C ILE A 13 5.38 14.43 10.04
N GLN A 14 6.65 14.09 10.22
CA GLN A 14 7.32 13.08 9.39
C GLN A 14 6.61 11.72 9.46
N GLN A 15 6.25 11.26 10.68
CA GLN A 15 5.52 10.02 10.86
C GLN A 15 4.11 10.09 10.26
N GLY A 16 3.41 11.22 10.41
CA GLY A 16 2.07 11.42 9.86
C GLY A 16 2.08 11.38 8.33
N VAL A 17 3.04 12.06 7.69
CA VAL A 17 3.21 12.04 6.23
C VAL A 17 3.48 10.62 5.74
N GLN A 18 4.39 9.89 6.37
CA GLN A 18 4.71 8.52 5.95
C GLN A 18 3.51 7.58 6.06
N LYS A 19 2.76 7.64 7.17
CA LYS A 19 1.52 6.86 7.35
C LYS A 19 0.46 7.24 6.32
N GLY A 20 0.30 8.54 6.02
CA GLY A 20 -0.63 9.02 5.01
C GLY A 20 -0.32 8.49 3.61
N ILE A 21 0.96 8.47 3.23
CA ILE A 21 1.41 7.90 1.95
C ILE A 21 1.09 6.40 1.88
N GLN A 22 1.42 5.63 2.92
CA GLN A 22 1.12 4.20 2.97
C GLN A 22 -0.38 3.92 2.84
N GLN A 23 -1.22 4.64 3.62
CA GLN A 23 -2.69 4.50 3.55
C GLN A 23 -3.24 4.85 2.17
N GLY A 24 -2.75 5.94 1.56
CA GLY A 24 -3.15 6.36 0.23
C GLY A 24 -2.81 5.31 -0.83
N LEU A 25 -1.61 4.73 -0.77
CA LEU A 25 -1.20 3.68 -1.70
C LEU A 25 -2.02 2.39 -1.51
N ARG A 26 -2.26 1.94 -0.27
CA ARG A 26 -3.11 0.76 -0.02
C ARG A 26 -4.51 0.93 -0.60
N LYS A 27 -5.11 2.10 -0.40
CA LYS A 27 -6.41 2.44 -0.99
C LYS A 27 -6.34 2.41 -2.52
N ALA A 28 -5.30 3.00 -3.11
CA ALA A 28 -5.12 2.99 -4.57
C ALA A 28 -4.98 1.57 -5.14
N ILE A 29 -4.26 0.67 -4.45
CA ILE A 29 -4.13 -0.74 -4.85
C ILE A 29 -5.50 -1.42 -4.78
N GLN A 30 -6.23 -1.29 -3.67
CA GLN A 30 -7.57 -1.88 -3.51
C GLN A 30 -8.51 -1.39 -4.60
N THR A 31 -8.52 -0.09 -4.90
CA THR A 31 -9.32 0.47 -5.99
C THR A 31 -8.91 -0.06 -7.36
N ALA A 32 -7.61 -0.21 -7.64
CA ALA A 32 -7.15 -0.79 -8.90
C ALA A 32 -7.61 -2.25 -9.07
N ILE A 33 -7.58 -3.03 -7.99
CA ILE A 33 -8.07 -4.40 -7.96
C ILE A 33 -9.59 -4.43 -8.16
N GLU A 34 -10.33 -3.60 -7.44
CA GLU A 34 -11.80 -3.49 -7.54
C GLU A 34 -12.25 -3.18 -8.97
N ILE A 35 -11.63 -2.18 -9.60
CA ILE A 35 -11.94 -1.74 -10.97
C ILE A 35 -11.72 -2.89 -11.96
N LYS A 36 -10.69 -3.70 -11.78
CA LYS A 36 -10.29 -4.73 -12.74
C LYS A 36 -10.95 -6.09 -12.51
N PHE A 37 -11.17 -6.45 -11.26
CA PHE A 37 -11.50 -7.81 -10.85
C PHE A 37 -12.72 -7.88 -9.92
N GLY A 38 -13.30 -6.75 -9.54
CA GLY A 38 -14.47 -6.66 -8.66
C GLY A 38 -14.12 -6.66 -7.17
N GLU A 39 -15.13 -6.40 -6.35
CA GLU A 39 -15.01 -6.26 -4.88
C GLU A 39 -14.55 -7.57 -4.21
N GLU A 40 -14.98 -8.73 -4.73
CA GLU A 40 -14.57 -10.05 -4.22
C GLU A 40 -13.05 -10.22 -4.27
N ALA A 41 -12.39 -9.73 -5.33
CA ALA A 41 -10.94 -9.79 -5.46
C ALA A 41 -10.22 -8.91 -4.42
N VAL A 42 -10.81 -7.78 -4.04
CA VAL A 42 -10.25 -6.91 -2.98
C VAL A 42 -10.17 -7.68 -1.67
N ALA A 43 -11.23 -8.43 -1.32
CA ALA A 43 -11.25 -9.22 -0.10
C ALA A 43 -10.16 -10.30 -0.06
N LEU A 44 -9.77 -10.86 -1.22
CA LEU A 44 -8.69 -11.85 -1.33
C LEU A 44 -7.32 -11.25 -0.96
N PHE A 45 -7.03 -10.05 -1.45
CA PHE A 45 -5.70 -9.43 -1.32
C PHE A 45 -5.57 -8.44 -0.16
N ALA A 46 -6.67 -8.01 0.46
CA ALA A 46 -6.68 -6.98 1.49
C ALA A 46 -5.68 -7.25 2.64
N ARG A 47 -5.62 -8.51 3.10
CA ARG A 47 -4.72 -8.90 4.20
C ARG A 47 -3.24 -8.81 3.81
N GLU A 48 -2.89 -9.10 2.57
CA GLU A 48 -1.51 -9.05 2.09
C GLU A 48 -1.07 -7.60 1.90
N ILE A 49 -1.92 -6.78 1.29
CA ILE A 49 -1.67 -5.35 1.05
C ILE A 49 -1.48 -4.59 2.37
N GLU A 50 -2.26 -4.90 3.42
CA GLU A 50 -2.11 -4.26 4.73
C GLU A 50 -0.77 -4.58 5.43
N LYS A 51 -0.16 -5.74 5.15
CA LYS A 51 1.14 -6.11 5.72
C LYS A 51 2.30 -5.38 5.06
N ILE A 52 2.10 -4.73 3.91
CA ILE A 52 3.17 -4.03 3.20
C ILE A 52 3.44 -2.70 3.90
N GLU A 53 4.59 -2.59 4.56
CA GLU A 53 5.01 -1.36 5.24
C GLU A 53 5.90 -0.48 4.35
N SER A 54 6.61 -1.07 3.39
CA SER A 54 7.47 -0.30 2.49
C SER A 54 6.63 0.45 1.46
N VAL A 55 6.83 1.77 1.38
CA VAL A 55 6.24 2.62 0.34
C VAL A 55 6.65 2.14 -1.05
N GLU A 56 7.90 1.71 -1.22
CA GLU A 56 8.40 1.20 -2.50
C GLU A 56 7.69 -0.10 -2.92
N LEU A 57 7.43 -1.00 -1.97
CA LEU A 57 6.69 -2.23 -2.25
C LEU A 57 5.22 -1.95 -2.54
N LEU A 58 4.61 -0.96 -1.87
CA LEU A 58 3.25 -0.51 -2.15
C LEU A 58 3.14 0.08 -3.58
N GLU A 59 4.12 0.88 -4.01
CA GLU A 59 4.16 1.41 -5.37
C GLU A 59 4.28 0.29 -6.41
N LYS A 60 5.17 -0.69 -6.18
CA LYS A 60 5.32 -1.88 -7.04
C LYS A 60 4.02 -2.69 -7.09
N ALA A 61 3.39 -2.95 -5.94
CA ALA A 61 2.12 -3.66 -5.87
C ALA A 61 1.01 -2.92 -6.64
N LEU A 62 0.98 -1.59 -6.60
CA LEU A 62 0.05 -0.78 -7.39
C LEU A 62 0.30 -0.93 -8.90
N GLU A 63 1.56 -0.94 -9.34
CA GLU A 63 1.89 -1.20 -10.74
C GLU A 63 1.45 -2.61 -11.19
N GLU A 64 1.69 -3.63 -10.36
CA GLU A 64 1.26 -5.00 -10.67
C GLU A 64 -0.26 -5.13 -10.70
N ALA A 65 -0.99 -4.52 -9.76
CA ALA A 65 -2.46 -4.49 -9.79
C ALA A 65 -3.00 -3.89 -11.10
N LYS A 66 -2.42 -2.75 -11.54
CA LYS A 66 -2.79 -2.10 -12.80
C LYS A 66 -2.50 -2.96 -14.03
N ARG A 67 -1.45 -3.77 -14.01
CA ARG A 67 -0.97 -4.54 -15.19
C ARG A 67 -1.43 -5.99 -15.24
N ALA A 68 -1.80 -6.58 -14.11
CA ALA A 68 -2.13 -8.00 -14.03
C ALA A 68 -3.26 -8.40 -14.99
N ALA A 69 -3.12 -9.53 -15.68
CA ALA A 69 -4.12 -10.00 -16.62
C ALA A 69 -5.28 -10.74 -15.93
N SER A 70 -5.06 -11.24 -14.72
CA SER A 70 -6.06 -11.98 -13.92
C SER A 70 -5.75 -11.87 -12.43
N THR A 71 -6.68 -12.29 -11.58
CA THR A 71 -6.46 -12.39 -10.13
C THR A 71 -5.32 -13.35 -9.79
N ARG A 72 -5.18 -14.45 -10.52
CA ARG A 72 -4.07 -15.40 -10.34
C ARG A 72 -2.72 -14.80 -10.71
N ASP A 73 -2.64 -14.09 -11.84
CA ASP A 73 -1.42 -13.38 -12.25
C ASP A 73 -1.01 -12.34 -11.20
N LEU A 74 -1.99 -11.60 -10.66
CA LEU A 74 -1.75 -10.65 -9.57
C LEU A 74 -1.23 -11.35 -8.31
N GLU A 75 -1.82 -12.47 -7.91
CA GLU A 75 -1.38 -13.26 -6.76
C GLU A 75 0.09 -13.69 -6.90
N GLU A 76 0.46 -14.26 -8.04
CA GLU A 76 1.84 -14.70 -8.32
C GLU A 76 2.83 -13.52 -8.25
N LYS A 77 2.44 -12.37 -8.80
CA LYS A 77 3.24 -11.13 -8.77
C LYS A 77 3.42 -10.57 -7.37
N LEU A 78 2.34 -10.54 -6.57
CA LEU A 78 2.40 -10.05 -5.18
C LEU A 78 3.23 -10.99 -4.31
N GLN A 79 3.12 -12.31 -4.48
CA GLN A 79 3.96 -13.27 -3.75
C GLN A 79 5.45 -13.04 -4.01
N TYR A 80 5.84 -12.82 -5.28
CA TYR A 80 7.24 -12.53 -5.63
C TYR A 80 7.76 -11.23 -5.01
N LEU A 81 6.91 -10.20 -4.88
CA LEU A 81 7.27 -8.93 -4.26
C LEU A 81 7.44 -9.03 -2.74
N LEU A 82 6.86 -10.04 -2.09
CA LEU A 82 6.81 -10.19 -0.63
C LEU A 82 7.72 -11.29 -0.07
N THR A 83 8.42 -12.02 -0.94
CA THR A 83 9.55 -12.91 -0.59
C THR A 83 10.83 -12.14 -0.30
#